data_AF-A0A9Q3I289-F1
#
_entry.id   AF-A0A9Q3I289-F1
#
_cell.length_a   1.000
_cell.length_b   1.000
_cell.length_c   1.000
_cell.angle_alpha   90.00
_cell.angle_beta   90.00
_cell.angle_gamma   90.00
#
_symmetry.space_group_name_H-M   'P 1'
#
loop_
_entity.id
_entity.type
_entity.pdbx_description
1 polymer ?
#
loop_
_entity_poly.entity_id
_entity_poly.type
_entity_poly.pdbx_seq_one_letter_code
_entity_poly.pdbx_strand_id
1 'polypeptide(L)'
;MPANQGAFEFASALTFTMNGFKNAPHVDKDASLYALGWWFQADKRTGQIQRDASKRCTGGKLIFPNEHFWIDLSACHGLIQVVWASSTFVHYTDPAQDNKSTTLVGMSAQCSRRLAKTMCRKSHSYYEIGKGAGYQIRDGHTIS
;
A
#
# COMPACT_ATOMS: atom_id res chain seq x y z
N MET A 1 -1.55 37.86 8.70
CA MET A 1 -2.07 36.73 9.51
C MET A 1 -1.31 35.48 9.09
N PRO A 2 -0.59 34.77 9.98
CA PRO A 2 0.20 33.62 9.59
C PRO A 2 -0.71 32.45 9.21
N ALA A 3 -0.21 31.61 8.31
CA ALA A 3 -0.91 30.47 7.73
C ALA A 3 -1.35 29.47 8.80
N ASN A 4 -2.65 29.15 8.84
CA ASN A 4 -3.12 27.93 9.47
C ASN A 4 -2.78 26.78 8.52
N GLN A 5 -1.54 26.29 8.58
CA GLN A 5 -1.15 25.03 7.98
C GLN A 5 -1.97 23.94 8.69
N GLY A 6 -3.12 23.61 8.11
CA GLY A 6 -4.01 22.56 8.63
C GLY A 6 -3.19 21.29 8.86
N ALA A 7 -3.33 20.72 10.05
CA ALA A 7 -2.64 19.52 10.48
C ALA A 7 -2.69 18.46 9.37
N PHE A 8 -1.50 18.08 8.88
CA PHE A 8 -1.36 17.09 7.83
C PHE A 8 -1.63 15.71 8.44
N GLU A 9 -2.88 15.27 8.41
CA GLU A 9 -3.27 13.96 8.92
C GLU A 9 -2.96 12.89 7.86
N PHE A 10 -1.93 12.09 8.13
CA PHE A 10 -1.54 10.98 7.27
C PHE A 10 -2.49 9.79 7.49
N ALA A 11 -3.39 9.61 6.54
CA ALA A 11 -4.32 8.49 6.45
C ALA A 11 -3.82 7.50 5.39
N SER A 12 -2.81 6.69 5.70
CA SER A 12 -2.33 5.66 4.75
C SER A 12 -2.92 4.28 5.07
N ALA A 13 -3.23 3.52 4.02
CA ALA A 13 -3.50 2.08 4.12
C ALA A 13 -2.28 1.33 3.56
N LEU A 14 -1.86 0.27 4.26
CA LEU A 14 -0.84 -0.64 3.79
C LEU A 14 -1.52 -1.97 3.42
N THR A 15 -1.39 -2.38 2.17
CA THR A 15 -1.98 -3.63 1.65
C THR A 15 -0.89 -4.63 1.31
N PHE A 16 -1.14 -5.90 1.62
CA PHE A 16 -0.26 -7.02 1.28
C PHE A 16 -0.95 -7.95 0.28
N THR A 17 -0.22 -8.39 -0.73
CA THR A 17 -0.69 -9.29 -1.78
C THR A 17 0.32 -10.42 -1.97
N MET A 18 -0.16 -11.65 -2.15
CA MET A 18 0.68 -12.83 -2.37
C MET A 18 -0.12 -13.92 -3.10
N ASN A 19 0.50 -15.08 -3.35
CA ASN A 19 -0.14 -16.25 -3.93
C ASN A 19 -0.73 -15.99 -5.34
N GLY A 20 0.08 -15.43 -6.23
CA GLY A 20 -0.36 -15.15 -7.61
C GLY A 20 -1.43 -14.07 -7.71
N PHE A 21 -1.47 -13.12 -6.77
CA PHE A 21 -2.38 -11.98 -6.82
C PHE A 21 -2.34 -11.29 -8.18
N LYS A 22 -3.52 -10.90 -8.65
CA LYS A 22 -3.72 -10.11 -9.86
C LYS A 22 -4.85 -9.11 -9.66
N ASN A 23 -4.82 -8.03 -10.43
CA ASN A 23 -5.94 -7.11 -10.52
C ASN A 23 -6.21 -6.75 -11.99
N ALA A 24 -7.40 -6.21 -12.26
CA ALA A 24 -7.74 -5.73 -13.59
C ALA A 24 -7.14 -4.32 -13.82
N PRO A 25 -6.95 -3.89 -15.08
CA PRO A 25 -6.54 -2.52 -15.41
C PRO A 25 -7.41 -1.46 -14.73
N HIS A 26 -6.79 -0.53 -13.99
CA HIS A 26 -7.48 0.55 -13.29
C HIS A 26 -6.57 1.75 -13.03
N VAL A 27 -7.18 2.85 -12.56
CA VAL A 27 -6.50 3.96 -11.87
C VAL A 27 -6.96 3.98 -10.42
N ASP A 28 -6.08 4.36 -9.52
CA ASP A 28 -6.43 4.50 -8.11
C ASP A 28 -7.31 5.72 -7.90
N LYS A 29 -8.33 5.57 -7.05
CA LYS A 29 -9.23 6.68 -6.66
C LYS A 29 -8.88 7.21 -5.27
N ASP A 30 -7.59 7.22 -4.96
CA ASP A 30 -7.05 7.64 -3.68
C ASP A 30 -6.96 9.17 -3.57
N ALA A 31 -6.65 9.65 -2.37
CA ALA A 31 -6.36 11.06 -2.10
C ALA A 31 -4.90 11.38 -2.46
N SER A 32 -3.98 10.40 -2.33
CA SER A 32 -2.62 10.52 -2.83
C SER A 32 -2.59 10.47 -4.35
N LEU A 33 -1.75 11.32 -4.97
CA LEU A 33 -1.53 11.30 -6.42
C LEU A 33 -0.67 10.11 -6.85
N TYR A 34 0.21 9.67 -5.96
CA TYR A 34 1.16 8.59 -6.16
C TYR A 34 0.86 7.42 -5.22
N ALA A 35 1.18 6.21 -5.67
CA ALA A 35 1.30 5.03 -4.84
C ALA A 35 2.78 4.68 -4.66
N LEU A 36 3.09 4.11 -3.50
CA LEU A 36 4.38 3.52 -3.19
C LEU A 36 4.17 2.01 -3.05
N GLY A 37 4.93 1.23 -3.80
CA GLY A 37 4.84 -0.22 -3.81
C GLY A 37 6.18 -0.89 -3.61
N TRP A 38 6.16 -2.06 -2.97
CA TRP A 38 7.31 -2.93 -2.81
C TRP A 38 6.99 -4.34 -3.23
N TRP A 39 7.96 -5.02 -3.85
CA TRP A 39 7.83 -6.42 -4.23
C TRP A 39 9.11 -7.19 -3.92
N PHE A 40 8.95 -8.39 -3.38
CA PHE A 40 10.05 -9.32 -3.18
C PHE A 40 9.54 -10.76 -3.28
N GLN A 41 10.44 -11.68 -3.63
CA GLN A 41 10.11 -13.09 -3.59
C GLN A 41 10.37 -13.63 -2.18
N ALA A 42 9.41 -14.37 -1.62
CA ALA A 42 9.50 -14.91 -0.27
C ALA A 42 9.40 -16.42 -0.27
N ASP A 43 10.21 -17.09 0.55
CA ASP A 43 10.02 -18.50 0.88
C ASP A 43 8.69 -18.65 1.66
N LYS A 44 7.79 -19.48 1.14
CA LYS A 44 6.42 -19.65 1.66
C LYS A 44 6.37 -20.21 3.08
N ARG A 45 7.41 -20.93 3.52
CA ARG A 45 7.46 -21.56 4.84
C ARG A 45 8.00 -20.62 5.91
N THR A 46 8.99 -19.80 5.55
CA THR A 46 9.73 -18.95 6.50
C THR A 46 9.38 -17.47 6.39
N GLY A 47 8.77 -17.05 5.28
CA GLY A 47 8.51 -15.64 4.97
C GLY A 47 9.76 -14.83 4.62
N GLN A 48 10.95 -15.44 4.63
CA GLN A 48 12.20 -14.75 4.34
C GLN A 48 12.34 -14.48 2.85
N ILE A 49 13.06 -13.42 2.50
CA ILE A 49 13.38 -13.09 1.11
C ILE A 49 14.15 -14.28 0.48
N GLN A 50 13.64 -14.77 -0.64
CA GLN A 50 14.20 -15.85 -1.41
C GLN A 50 15.47 -15.36 -2.13
N ARG A 51 16.65 -15.78 -1.63
CA ARG A 51 17.95 -15.38 -2.18
C ARG A 51 18.52 -16.35 -3.22
N ASP A 52 18.08 -17.60 -3.20
CA ASP A 52 18.50 -18.61 -4.16
C ASP A 52 17.70 -18.47 -5.46
N ALA A 53 18.40 -18.09 -6.53
CA ALA A 53 17.84 -17.78 -7.84
C ALA A 53 17.15 -18.99 -8.51
N SER A 54 17.56 -20.21 -8.18
CA SER A 54 16.99 -21.44 -8.78
C SER A 54 15.56 -21.72 -8.30
N LYS A 55 15.15 -21.14 -7.17
CA LYS A 55 13.84 -21.34 -6.55
C LYS A 55 12.88 -20.18 -6.81
N ARG A 56 13.19 -19.31 -7.76
CA ARG A 56 12.40 -18.11 -8.01
C ARG A 56 11.11 -18.40 -8.77
N CYS A 57 10.12 -17.57 -8.51
CA CYS A 57 8.91 -17.49 -9.32
C CYS A 57 9.21 -16.68 -10.58
N THR A 58 8.43 -16.93 -11.63
CA THR A 58 8.46 -16.18 -12.90
C THR A 58 7.14 -15.43 -13.08
N GLY A 59 7.06 -14.55 -14.07
CA GLY A 59 5.86 -13.72 -14.28
C GLY A 59 5.73 -12.64 -13.20
N GLY A 60 4.52 -12.13 -12.95
CA GLY A 60 4.35 -11.04 -11.99
C GLY A 60 4.92 -9.73 -12.55
N LYS A 61 4.07 -8.96 -13.21
CA LYS A 61 4.45 -7.68 -13.81
C LYS A 61 3.54 -6.58 -13.31
N LEU A 62 4.11 -5.42 -13.01
CA LEU A 62 3.35 -4.18 -12.94
C LEU A 62 3.30 -3.58 -14.35
N ILE A 63 2.13 -3.56 -14.95
CA ILE A 63 1.94 -3.20 -16.36
C ILE A 63 1.24 -1.84 -16.46
N PHE A 64 1.75 -0.99 -17.34
CA PHE A 64 1.21 0.32 -17.70
C PHE A 64 0.78 0.26 -19.18
N PRO A 65 -0.44 -0.23 -19.47
CA PRO A 65 -0.82 -0.63 -20.82
C PRO A 65 -0.87 0.54 -21.81
N ASN A 66 -1.25 1.74 -21.38
CA ASN A 66 -1.37 2.91 -22.25
C ASN A 66 -0.01 3.55 -22.54
N GLU A 67 0.97 3.27 -21.68
CA GLU A 67 2.33 3.76 -21.75
C GLU A 67 3.27 2.72 -22.40
N HIS A 68 2.72 1.56 -22.77
CA HIS A 68 3.40 0.48 -23.49
C HIS A 68 4.66 -0.05 -22.79
N PHE A 69 4.68 -0.06 -21.45
CA PHE A 69 5.77 -0.63 -20.69
C PHE A 69 5.29 -1.45 -19.48
N TRP A 70 6.19 -2.25 -18.93
CA TRP A 70 5.97 -2.99 -17.70
C TRP A 70 7.26 -3.08 -16.89
N ILE A 71 7.08 -3.32 -15.60
CA ILE A 71 8.15 -3.64 -14.66
C ILE A 71 8.04 -5.13 -14.35
N ASP A 72 9.08 -5.89 -14.67
CA ASP A 72 9.17 -7.31 -14.30
C ASP A 72 9.56 -7.43 -12.83
N LEU A 73 8.58 -7.79 -11.99
CA LEU A 73 8.74 -7.89 -10.56
C LEU A 73 9.47 -9.19 -10.16
N SER A 74 9.54 -10.17 -11.07
CA SER A 74 10.28 -11.41 -10.87
C SER A 74 11.75 -11.33 -11.23
N ALA A 75 12.23 -10.23 -11.80
CA ALA A 75 13.63 -10.12 -12.24
C ALA A 75 14.61 -9.78 -11.09
N CYS A 76 14.20 -9.06 -10.04
CA CYS A 76 15.12 -8.49 -9.06
C CYS A 76 15.52 -9.42 -7.88
N HIS A 77 16.83 -9.53 -7.61
CA HIS A 77 17.42 -10.37 -6.56
C HIS A 77 17.29 -9.74 -5.16
N GLY A 78 16.09 -9.33 -4.76
CA GLY A 78 15.87 -8.65 -3.49
C GLY A 78 14.50 -7.98 -3.42
N LEU A 79 14.50 -6.72 -2.97
CA LEU A 79 13.33 -5.86 -2.85
C LEU A 79 13.30 -4.86 -4.00
N ILE A 80 12.19 -4.84 -4.74
CA ILE A 80 11.86 -3.79 -5.69
C ILE A 80 11.03 -2.75 -4.96
N GLN A 81 11.34 -1.48 -5.13
CA GLN A 81 10.50 -0.37 -4.70
C GLN A 81 10.12 0.47 -5.92
N VAL A 82 8.83 0.78 -6.06
CA VAL A 82 8.31 1.59 -7.17
C VAL A 82 7.43 2.69 -6.62
N VAL A 83 7.60 3.89 -7.14
CA VAL A 83 6.64 5.00 -6.97
C VAL A 83 6.07 5.31 -8.34
N TRP A 84 4.75 5.37 -8.45
CA TRP A 84 4.08 5.71 -9.72
C TRP A 84 2.88 6.61 -9.48
N ALA A 85 2.52 7.40 -10.50
CA ALA A 85 1.35 8.28 -10.48
C ALA A 85 0.06 7.44 -10.64
N SER A 86 -0.31 6.70 -9.61
CA SER A 86 -1.37 5.68 -9.66
C SER A 86 -2.76 6.24 -9.93
N SER A 87 -2.97 7.53 -9.63
CA SER A 87 -4.19 8.27 -9.96
C SER A 87 -4.28 8.74 -11.42
N THR A 88 -3.19 8.64 -12.18
CA THR A 88 -3.07 9.13 -13.55
C THR A 88 -2.92 8.00 -14.56
N PHE A 89 -1.98 7.08 -14.32
CA PHE A 89 -1.68 6.00 -15.25
C PHE A 89 -2.54 4.77 -14.97
N VAL A 90 -3.18 4.25 -16.02
CA VAL A 90 -3.83 2.94 -15.94
C VAL A 90 -2.75 1.93 -15.63
N HIS A 91 -2.99 1.07 -14.65
CA HIS A 91 -2.03 0.06 -14.25
C HIS A 91 -2.74 -1.21 -13.79
N TYR A 92 -2.00 -2.32 -13.82
CA TYR A 92 -2.41 -3.58 -13.20
C TYR A 92 -1.24 -4.50 -12.92
N THR A 93 -1.49 -5.49 -12.08
CA THR A 93 -0.57 -6.57 -11.75
C THR A 93 -1.02 -7.85 -12.46
N ASP A 94 -0.16 -8.36 -13.33
CA ASP A 94 -0.31 -9.70 -13.92
C ASP A 94 0.11 -10.77 -12.89
N PRO A 95 -0.53 -11.96 -12.85
CA PRO A 95 -0.23 -12.93 -11.81
C PRO A 95 1.22 -13.45 -11.93
N ALA A 96 1.86 -13.65 -10.78
CA ALA A 96 3.08 -14.43 -10.72
C ALA A 96 2.79 -15.93 -10.86
N GLN A 97 3.70 -16.65 -11.50
CA GLN A 97 3.75 -18.11 -11.49
C GLN A 97 4.52 -18.55 -10.26
N ASP A 98 3.80 -18.58 -9.15
CA ASP A 98 4.27 -19.13 -7.89
C ASP A 98 4.74 -20.57 -8.04
N ASN A 99 5.77 -20.96 -7.29
CA ASN A 99 6.19 -22.35 -7.19
C ASN A 99 5.88 -22.92 -5.79
N LYS A 100 6.26 -24.19 -5.55
CA LYS A 100 5.96 -24.87 -4.29
C LYS A 100 6.62 -24.22 -3.07
N SER A 101 7.80 -23.62 -3.24
CA SER A 101 8.58 -23.05 -2.14
C SER A 101 8.48 -21.53 -2.03
N THR A 102 8.10 -20.82 -3.09
CA THR A 102 8.29 -19.38 -3.22
C THR A 102 7.02 -18.71 -3.74
N THR A 103 6.75 -17.49 -3.25
CA THR A 103 5.68 -16.60 -3.75
C THR A 103 6.23 -15.21 -4.02
N LEU A 104 5.62 -14.46 -4.96
CA LEU A 104 5.84 -13.03 -5.09
C LEU A 104 4.95 -12.29 -4.08
N VAL A 105 5.58 -11.61 -3.12
CA VAL A 105 4.88 -10.73 -2.18
C VAL A 105 4.91 -9.31 -2.73
N GLY A 106 3.74 -8.68 -2.78
CA GLY A 106 3.56 -7.27 -3.06
C GLY A 106 3.04 -6.54 -1.82
N MET A 107 3.54 -5.33 -1.61
CA MET A 107 3.08 -4.40 -0.60
C MET A 107 2.81 -3.07 -1.28
N SER A 108 1.74 -2.39 -0.92
CA SER A 108 1.49 -1.04 -1.42
C SER A 108 0.90 -0.14 -0.35
N ALA A 109 1.34 1.12 -0.39
CA ALA A 109 0.89 2.18 0.48
C ALA A 109 0.30 3.32 -0.34
N GLN A 110 -0.93 3.67 -0.02
CA GLN A 110 -1.66 4.80 -0.60
C GLN A 110 -2.46 5.52 0.48
N CYS A 111 -2.80 6.80 0.25
CA CYS A 111 -3.70 7.56 1.11
C CYS A 111 -5.12 7.46 0.58
N SER A 112 -5.93 6.54 1.10
CA SER A 112 -7.30 6.39 0.59
C SER A 112 -8.19 7.59 0.93
N ARG A 113 -9.03 8.04 -0.02
CA ARG A 113 -9.96 9.17 0.21
C ARG A 113 -10.87 8.94 1.41
N ARG A 114 -11.28 7.69 1.63
CA ARG A 114 -12.18 7.32 2.73
C ARG A 114 -11.48 7.44 4.08
N LEU A 115 -10.23 6.97 4.18
CA LEU A 115 -9.45 7.08 5.41
C LEU A 115 -9.14 8.55 5.70
N ALA A 116 -8.69 9.30 4.69
CA ALA A 116 -8.43 10.74 4.83
C ALA A 116 -9.67 11.51 5.32
N LYS A 117 -10.83 11.32 4.68
CA LYS A 117 -12.08 11.97 5.10
C LYS A 117 -12.52 11.56 6.51
N THR A 118 -12.30 10.32 6.91
CA THR A 118 -12.67 9.85 8.25
C THR A 118 -11.77 10.47 9.31
N MET A 119 -10.46 10.53 9.06
CA MET A 119 -9.50 11.15 9.96
C MET A 119 -9.80 12.65 10.13
N CYS A 120 -9.97 13.37 9.02
CA CYS A 120 -10.32 14.80 9.10
C CYS A 120 -11.62 15.03 9.89
N ARG A 121 -12.66 14.21 9.71
CA ARG A 121 -13.88 14.35 10.53
C ARG A 121 -13.61 14.13 12.00
N LYS A 122 -12.87 13.06 12.34
CA LYS A 122 -12.56 12.75 13.74
C LYS A 122 -11.69 13.83 14.39
N SER A 123 -10.73 14.39 13.67
CA SER A 123 -9.91 15.47 14.22
C SER A 123 -10.72 16.75 14.41
N HIS A 124 -11.55 17.14 13.44
CA HIS A 124 -12.44 18.29 13.58
C HIS A 124 -13.39 18.10 14.77
N SER A 125 -14.00 16.92 14.92
CA SER A 125 -14.82 16.60 16.11
C SER A 125 -14.01 16.60 17.41
N TYR A 126 -12.77 16.12 17.41
CA TYR A 126 -11.88 16.16 18.58
C TYR A 126 -11.57 17.61 18.99
N TYR A 127 -11.32 18.51 18.03
CA TYR A 127 -11.08 19.92 18.28
C TYR A 127 -12.36 20.69 18.65
N GLU A 128 -13.53 20.31 18.13
CA GLU A 128 -14.82 20.87 18.55
C GLU A 128 -15.18 20.46 19.99
N ILE A 129 -14.94 19.20 20.37
CA ILE A 129 -15.10 18.73 21.75
C ILE A 129 -14.08 19.44 22.67
N GLY A 130 -12.83 19.60 22.22
CA GLY A 130 -11.77 20.28 22.96
C GLY A 130 -11.96 21.79 23.17
N LYS A 131 -12.86 22.43 22.42
CA LYS A 131 -13.25 23.84 22.64
C LYS A 131 -14.42 24.00 23.62
N GLY A 132 -15.08 22.91 24.04
CA GLY A 132 -16.33 22.97 24.81
C GLY A 132 -16.36 22.14 26.10
N ALA A 133 -15.42 21.24 26.35
CA ALA A 133 -15.46 20.40 27.55
C ALA A 133 -14.06 20.09 28.08
N GLY A 134 -13.78 20.52 29.31
CA GLY A 134 -12.79 19.80 30.12
C GLY A 134 -13.34 18.42 30.43
N TYR A 135 -12.53 17.36 30.26
CA TYR A 135 -12.26 16.32 31.27
C TYR A 135 -11.39 15.18 30.71
N GLN A 136 -10.81 14.46 31.68
CA GLN A 136 -9.74 13.46 31.66
C GLN A 136 -9.85 12.33 30.63
N ILE A 137 -8.67 11.92 30.14
CA ILE A 137 -8.42 10.64 29.50
C ILE A 137 -8.54 9.54 30.56
N ARG A 138 -9.51 8.62 30.41
CA ARG A 138 -9.48 7.31 31.06
C ARG A 138 -8.91 6.30 30.08
N ASP A 139 -7.73 5.79 30.40
CA ASP A 139 -7.12 4.66 29.70
C ASP A 139 -8.06 3.46 29.72
N GLY A 140 -8.32 2.92 28.52
CA GLY A 140 -9.12 1.72 28.33
C GLY A 140 -8.33 0.48 28.69
N HIS A 141 -8.50 0.01 29.92
CA HIS A 141 -8.29 -1.39 30.28
C HIS A 141 -9.58 -1.94 30.89
N THR A 142 -10.30 -2.78 30.13
CA THR A 142 -10.87 -4.01 30.69
C THR A 142 -11.00 -5.06 29.58
N ILE A 143 -10.35 -6.20 29.83
CA ILE A 143 -10.61 -7.49 29.21
C ILE A 143 -11.87 -8.05 29.85
N SER A 144 -12.78 -8.59 29.04
CA SER A 144 -13.70 -9.66 29.44
C SER A 144 -13.89 -10.58 28.24
#